data_AF-A0A9X9LW08-F1
#
_entry.id   AF-A0A9X9LW08-F1
#
_cell.length_a   1.000
_cell.length_b   1.000
_cell.length_c   1.000
_cell.angle_alpha   90.00
_cell.angle_beta   90.00
_cell.angle_gamma   90.00
#
_symmetry.space_group_name_H-M   'P 1'
#
loop_
_entity.id
_entity.type
_entity.pdbx_description
1 polymer ?
#
loop_
_entity_poly.entity_id
_entity_poly.type
_entity_poly.pdbx_seq_one_letter_code
_entity_poly.pdbx_strand_id
1 'polypeptide(L)' 'MLAKTGAHHCSGNNIELGTARGKYHRVCALPIIDPGNS' A
#
# COMPACT_ATOMS: atom_id res chain seq x y z
N MET A 1 -13.55 2.99 13.76
CA MET A 1 -12.63 3.98 13.16
C MET A 1 -12.41 3.64 11.70
N LEU A 2 -13.19 4.21 10.77
CA LEU A 2 -13.03 3.98 9.32
C LEU A 2 -13.17 5.28 8.50
N ALA A 3 -13.60 6.39 9.12
CA ALA A 3 -13.87 7.65 8.44
C ALA A 3 -12.62 8.51 8.14
N LYS A 4 -11.42 8.06 8.55
CA LYS A 4 -10.14 8.78 8.33
C LYS A 4 -9.11 8.00 7.52
N THR A 5 -9.46 6.83 7.00
CA THR A 5 -8.53 6.06 6.16
C THR A 5 -8.55 6.66 4.75
N GLY A 6 -7.64 7.62 4.51
CA GLY A 6 -7.39 8.12 3.17
C GLY A 6 -6.79 7.02 2.29
N ALA A 7 -7.38 6.79 1.13
CA ALA A 7 -6.75 5.97 0.11
C ALA A 7 -5.69 6.84 -0.61
N HIS A 8 -4.41 6.50 -0.44
CA HIS A 8 -3.33 7.17 -1.15
C HIS A 8 -3.12 6.49 -2.51
N HIS A 9 -3.32 7.22 -3.61
CA HIS A 9 -3.02 6.73 -4.94
C HIS A 9 -1.52 6.91 -5.20
N CYS A 10 -0.74 5.83 -5.12
CA CYS A 10 0.66 5.86 -5.55
C CYS A 10 0.70 5.87 -7.08
N SER A 11 1.49 6.74 -7.69
CA SER A 11 1.64 6.87 -9.16
C SER A 11 2.33 5.67 -9.85
N GLY A 12 2.60 4.59 -9.12
CA GLY A 12 3.27 3.38 -9.61
C GLY A 12 2.29 2.26 -9.96
N ASN A 13 2.74 1.29 -10.74
CA ASN A 13 1.90 0.15 -11.12
C ASN A 13 1.83 -0.92 -10.01
N ASN A 14 0.84 -1.81 -10.06
CA ASN A 14 0.62 -2.86 -9.06
C ASN A 14 1.76 -3.90 -8.97
N ILE A 15 2.69 -3.93 -9.94
CA ILE A 15 3.89 -4.78 -9.91
C ILE A 15 4.96 -4.11 -9.05
N GLU A 16 5.26 -2.84 -9.31
CA GLU A 16 6.20 -2.01 -8.55
C GLU A 16 5.81 -1.96 -7.07
N LEU A 17 4.51 -1.85 -6.78
CA LEU A 17 3.98 -1.86 -5.42
C LEU A 17 4.24 -3.20 -4.70
N GLY A 18 4.13 -4.30 -5.43
CA GLY A 18 4.47 -5.64 -4.93
C GLY A 18 5.97 -5.77 -4.69
N THR A 19 6.79 -5.32 -5.64
CA THR A 19 8.26 -5.36 -5.54
C THR A 19 8.78 -4.53 -4.37
N ALA A 20 8.23 -3.33 -4.14
CA ALA A 20 8.62 -2.46 -3.02
C ALA A 20 8.36 -3.11 -1.64
N ARG A 21 7.40 -4.04 -1.54
CA ARG A 21 7.14 -4.84 -0.33
C ARG A 21 7.74 -6.26 -0.38
N GLY A 22 8.60 -6.57 -1.36
CA GLY A 22 9.22 -7.89 -1.50
C GLY A 22 8.26 -9.02 -1.93
N LYS A 23 7.12 -8.67 -2.53
CA LYS A 23 6.12 -9.60 -3.03
C LYS A 23 6.34 -9.83 -4.53
N TYR A 24 6.44 -11.09 -4.93
CA TYR A 24 6.60 -11.48 -6.34
C TYR A 24 5.28 -11.56 -7.13
N HIS A 25 4.17 -11.10 -6.54
CA HIS A 25 2.85 -11.03 -7.18
C HIS A 25 2.31 -9.60 -7.17
N ARG A 26 1.43 -9.30 -8.11
CA ARG A 26 0.73 -8.01 -8.20
C ARG A 26 -0.08 -7.76 -6.94
N VAL A 27 0.07 -6.59 -6.35
CA VAL A 27 -0.68 -6.18 -5.16
C VAL A 27 -1.64 -5.06 -5.56
N CYS A 28 -2.95 -5.26 -5.37
CA CYS A 28 -3.98 -4.29 -5.74
C CYS A 28 -4.31 -3.28 -4.62
N ALA A 29 -4.00 -3.62 -3.36
CA ALA A 29 -4.23 -2.75 -2.21
C ALA A 29 -3.29 -3.12 -1.05
N LEU A 30 -2.74 -2.12 -0.37
CA LEU A 30 -1.88 -2.30 0.80
C LEU A 30 -2.51 -1.64 2.03
N PRO A 31 -3.03 -2.42 2.99
CA PRO A 31 -3.44 -1.85 4.26
C PRO A 31 -2.20 -1.41 5.05
N ILE A 32 -2.28 -0.23 5.65
CA ILE A 32 -1.35 0.23 6.69
C ILE A 32 -2.02 -0.07 8.03
N ILE A 33 -1.56 -1.13 8.69
CA ILE A 33 -2.14 -1.63 9.96
C ILE A 33 -1.52 -0.90 11.15
N ASP A 34 -0.25 -0.52 11.03
CA ASP A 34 0.46 0.37 11.94
C ASP A 34 1.35 1.30 11.11
N PRO A 35 1.12 2.61 11.14
CA PRO A 35 1.91 3.57 10.36
C PRO A 35 3.25 3.94 11.02
N GLY A 36 3.69 3.24 12.08
CA GLY A 36 4.76 3.62 13.01
C GLY A 36 5.76 4.66 12.49
N ASN A 37 5.80 5.83 13.15
CA ASN A 37 6.63 7.04 12.91
C ASN A 37 6.94 7.49 11.46
N SER A 38 6.31 6.91 10.44
CA SER A 38 6.47 7.26 9.04
C SER A 38 5.66 8.48 8.62
#